data_AF-A0A920M0E9-F1
#
_entry.id   AF-A0A920M0E9-F1
#
_cell.length_a   1.000
_cell.length_b   1.000
_cell.length_c   1.000
_cell.angle_alpha   90.00
_cell.angle_beta   90.00
_cell.angle_gamma   90.00
#
_symmetry.space_group_name_H-M   'P 1'
#
loop_
_entity.id
_entity.type
_entity.pdbx_description
1 polymer ?
#
loop_
_entity_poly.entity_id
_entity_poly.type
_entity_poly.pdbx_seq_one_letter_code
_entity_poly.pdbx_strand_id
1 'polypeptide(L)' 'MSNEKELKDIAIALISQYGEDAEAVAMLRAAEYAAELNNEEWLKWERVVSFINTIDQSPHLDG' A
#
# COMPACT_ATOMS: atom_id res chain seq x y z
N MET A 1 5.05 -8.93 15.02
CA MET A 1 4.67 -9.80 13.88
C MET A 1 3.22 -9.60 13.42
N SER A 2 2.36 -8.85 14.13
CA SER A 2 0.94 -8.67 13.72
C SER A 2 0.72 -7.59 12.64
N ASN A 3 1.35 -6.42 12.76
CA ASN A 3 1.08 -5.31 11.83
C ASN A 3 1.42 -5.62 10.38
N GLU A 4 2.49 -6.35 10.10
CA GLU A 4 2.97 -6.50 8.72
C GLU A 4 2.00 -7.31 7.83
N LYS A 5 1.32 -8.30 8.43
CA LYS A 5 0.26 -9.07 7.75
C LYS A 5 -0.97 -8.20 7.48
N GLU A 6 -1.33 -7.32 8.42
CA GLU A 6 -2.45 -6.38 8.25
C GLU A 6 -2.17 -5.37 7.13
N LEU A 7 -0.96 -4.81 7.05
CA LEU A 7 -0.57 -3.89 5.97
C LEU A 7 -0.58 -4.57 4.60
N LYS A 8 -0.17 -5.84 4.55
CA LYS A 8 -0.24 -6.64 3.34
C LYS A 8 -1.67 -6.92 2.93
N ASP A 9 -2.57 -7.20 3.88
CA ASP A 9 -3.99 -7.41 3.60
C ASP A 9 -4.64 -6.14 3.02
N ILE A 10 -4.30 -4.96 3.57
CA ILE A 10 -4.71 -3.65 3.03
C ILE A 10 -4.19 -3.48 1.60
N ALA A 11 -2.92 -3.78 1.34
CA ALA A 11 -2.35 -3.69 -0.01
C ALA A 11 -3.08 -4.60 -1.01
N ILE A 12 -3.38 -5.86 -0.63
CA ILE A 12 -4.13 -6.80 -1.47
C ILE A 12 -5.55 -6.30 -1.73
N ALA A 13 -6.22 -5.75 -0.71
CA ALA A 13 -7.55 -5.18 -0.85
C ALA A 13 -7.56 -3.98 -1.81
N LEU A 14 -6.54 -3.10 -1.73
CA LEU A 14 -6.39 -1.97 -2.64
C LEU A 14 -6.15 -2.43 -4.09
N ILE A 15 -5.25 -3.40 -4.32
CA ILE A 15 -5.03 -3.99 -5.65
C ILE A 15 -6.32 -4.61 -6.19
N SER A 16 -7.07 -5.31 -5.34
CA SER A 16 -8.32 -5.95 -5.75
C SER A 16 -9.43 -4.94 -6.10
N GLN A 17 -9.44 -3.77 -5.47
CA GLN A 17 -10.47 -2.74 -5.67
C GLN A 17 -10.11 -1.73 -6.76
N TYR A 18 -8.84 -1.36 -6.86
CA TYR A 18 -8.35 -0.27 -7.72
C TYR A 18 -7.40 -0.75 -8.83
N GLY A 19 -6.96 -2.02 -8.82
CA GLY A 19 -6.06 -2.55 -9.85
C GLY A 19 -4.75 -1.76 -9.92
N GLU A 20 -4.43 -1.25 -11.12
CA GLU A 20 -3.26 -0.41 -11.39
C GLU A 20 -3.25 0.91 -10.58
N ASP A 21 -4.41 1.43 -10.20
CA ASP A 21 -4.52 2.67 -9.43
C ASP A 21 -4.29 2.47 -7.93
N ALA A 22 -4.11 1.24 -7.46
CA ALA A 22 -3.96 0.93 -6.03
C ALA A 22 -2.80 1.69 -5.37
N GLU A 23 -1.68 1.83 -6.08
CA GLU A 23 -0.52 2.58 -5.61
C GLU A 23 -0.85 4.06 -5.46
N ALA A 24 -1.48 4.66 -6.48
CA ALA A 24 -1.88 6.06 -6.47
C ALA A 24 -2.83 6.37 -5.31
N VAL A 25 -3.81 5.49 -5.05
CA VAL A 25 -4.72 5.61 -3.91
C VAL A 25 -3.98 5.54 -2.57
N ALA A 26 -3.04 4.60 -2.42
CA ALA A 26 -2.26 4.47 -1.19
C ALA A 26 -1.34 5.68 -0.95
N MET A 27 -0.72 6.22 -2.02
CA MET A 27 0.10 7.43 -1.96
C MET A 27 -0.71 8.68 -1.60
N LEU A 28 -1.92 8.83 -2.15
CA LEU A 28 -2.81 9.94 -1.79
C LEU A 28 -3.16 9.91 -0.30
N ARG A 29 -3.43 8.72 0.25
CA ARG A 29 -3.68 8.54 1.69
C ARG A 29 -2.45 8.88 2.52
N ALA A 30 -1.26 8.43 2.11
CA ALA A 30 -0.02 8.79 2.78
C ALA A 30 0.19 10.32 2.81
N ALA A 31 -0.06 11.01 1.69
CA ALA A 31 0.05 12.45 1.59
C ALA A 31 -0.98 13.20 2.47
N GLU A 32 -2.21 12.70 2.55
CA GLU A 32 -3.26 13.22 3.44
C GLU A 32 -2.80 13.17 4.91
N TYR A 33 -2.36 12.01 5.39
CA TYR A 33 -1.91 11.86 6.78
C TYR A 33 -0.61 12.62 7.08
N ALA A 34 0.28 12.76 6.10
CA ALA A 34 1.46 13.61 6.23
C ALA A 34 1.08 15.09 6.39
N ALA A 35 0.10 15.57 5.61
CA ALA A 35 -0.40 16.95 5.72
C ALA A 35 -1.11 17.20 7.05
N GLU A 36 -1.76 16.17 7.62
CA GLU A 36 -2.39 16.21 8.95
C GLU A 36 -1.39 16.06 10.12
N LEU A 37 -0.08 15.97 9.87
CA LEU A 37 0.96 15.71 10.87
C LEU A 37 0.77 14.37 11.62
N ASN A 38 0.02 13.43 11.04
CA ASN A 38 -0.21 12.10 11.58
C ASN A 38 0.86 11.11 11.08
N ASN A 39 2.03 11.17 11.72
CA ASN A 39 3.19 10.38 11.32
C ASN A 39 2.97 8.86 11.43
N GLU A 40 2.14 8.41 12.37
CA GLU A 40 1.86 6.98 12.57
C GLU A 40 1.10 6.40 11.37
N GLU A 41 0.03 7.06 10.96
CA GLU A 41 -0.72 6.63 9.77
C GLU A 41 0.08 6.90 8.48
N TRP A 42 0.84 7.99 8.39
CA TRP A 42 1.73 8.21 7.25
C TRP A 42 2.70 7.04 7.05
N LEU A 43 3.45 6.64 8.09
CA LEU A 43 4.39 5.51 8.01
C LEU A 43 3.71 4.18 7.67
N LYS A 44 2.48 4.00 8.14
CA LYS A 44 1.65 2.83 7.82
C LYS A 44 1.32 2.79 6.32
N TRP A 45 0.90 3.91 5.74
CA TRP A 45 0.57 3.99 4.32
C TRP A 45 1.81 3.90 3.42
N GLU A 46 2.96 4.45 3.83
CA GLU A 46 4.25 4.24 3.15
C GLU A 46 4.60 2.74 3.04
N ARG A 47 4.39 1.99 4.12
CA ARG A 47 4.57 0.54 4.12
C ARG A 47 3.58 -0.17 3.21
N VAL A 48 2.32 0.27 3.16
CA VAL A 48 1.30 -0.29 2.25
C VAL A 48 1.69 -0.05 0.79
N VAL A 49 2.14 1.16 0.43
CA VAL A 49 2.64 1.49 -0.92
C VAL A 49 3.79 0.57 -1.32
N SER A 50 4.73 0.31 -0.40
CA SER A 50 5.83 -0.64 -0.62
C SER A 50 5.34 -2.07 -0.84
N PHE A 51 4.30 -2.52 -0.11
CA PHE A 51 3.68 -3.84 -0.35
C PHE A 51 2.98 -3.90 -1.70
N ILE A 52 2.23 -2.87 -2.09
CA ILE A 52 1.56 -2.80 -3.40
C ILE A 52 2.60 -2.94 -4.50
N ASN A 53 3.68 -2.14 -4.46
CA ASN A 53 4.79 -2.25 -5.40
C ASN A 53 5.37 -3.66 -5.46
N THR A 54 5.63 -4.26 -4.31
CA THR A 54 6.24 -5.60 -4.25
C THR A 54 5.32 -6.67 -4.84
N ILE A 55 4.01 -6.58 -4.58
CA ILE A 55 3.02 -7.55 -5.06
C ILE A 55 2.76 -7.34 -6.56
N ASP A 56 2.60 -6.10 -7.00
CA ASP A 56 2.33 -5.72 -8.39
C ASP A 56 3.54 -5.98 -9.31
N GLN A 57 4.76 -5.74 -8.81
CA GLN A 57 6.04 -6.11 -9.47
C GLN A 57 6.37 -7.61 -9.35
N SER A 58 5.49 -8.41 -8.76
CA SER A 58 5.54 -9.87 -8.82
C SER A 58 4.56 -10.45 -9.85
N PRO A 59 4.46 -9.96 -11.11
CA PRO A 59 3.96 -10.83 -12.16
C PRO A 59 5.08 -11.84 -12.36
N HIS A 60 4.88 -13.05 -11.83
CA HIS A 60 5.62 -14.22 -12.27
C HIS A 60 5.66 -14.19 -13.81
N LEU A 61 6.82 -13.84 -14.35
CA LEU A 61 7.19 -14.07 -15.74
C LEU A 61 7.44 -15.58 -15.90
N ASP A 62 6.43 -16.40 -15.63
CA ASP A 62 6.37 -17.78 -16.13
C ASP A 62 5.72 -17.70 -17.52
N GLY A 63 6.56 -17.36 -18.50
CA GLY A 63 6.27 -17.50 -19.92
C GLY A 63 6.50 -18.92 -20.41
#